data_AF-A0A010RFA8-F1
#
_entry.id   AF-A0A010RFA8-F1
#
_cell.length_a   1.000
_cell.length_b   1.000
_cell.length_c   1.000
_cell.angle_alpha   90.00
_cell.angle_beta   90.00
_cell.angle_gamma   90.00
#
_symmetry.space_group_name_H-M   'P 1'
#
loop_
_entity.id
_entity.type
_entity.pdbx_description
1 polymer ?
#
loop_
_entity_poly.entity_id
_entity_poly.type
_entity_poly.pdbx_seq_one_letter_code
_entity_poly.pdbx_strand_id
1 'polypeptide(L)'
;MHKVTPNPPETPSTSPYATADSKKLHDAAERALDHYLKPPFPQAKLPDKRPSNIFAVIPDLDNETLLAHASETLAAVNVMASDLAFELEGTRRHVALAIQQMISLGLL
;
A
#
# COMPACT_ATOMS: atom_id res chain seq x y z
N MET A 1 47.11 -56.52 -6.94
CA MET A 1 46.71 -55.40 -7.82
C MET A 1 46.26 -54.25 -6.93
N HIS A 2 47.08 -53.22 -6.75
CA HIS A 2 46.73 -52.05 -5.93
C HIS A 2 45.93 -51.06 -6.80
N LYS A 3 44.70 -50.76 -6.38
CA LYS A 3 43.86 -49.76 -7.02
C LYS A 3 44.42 -48.38 -6.64
N VAL A 4 45.10 -47.71 -7.57
CA VAL A 4 45.52 -46.32 -7.38
C VAL A 4 44.27 -45.46 -7.44
N THR A 5 43.85 -44.92 -6.29
CA THR A 5 42.76 -43.95 -6.22
C THR A 5 43.28 -42.61 -6.73
N PRO A 6 42.74 -42.04 -7.82
CA PRO A 6 43.13 -40.71 -8.26
C PRO A 6 42.66 -39.67 -7.25
N ASN A 7 43.48 -38.66 -6.94
CA ASN A 7 43.04 -37.53 -6.12
C ASN A 7 41.88 -36.78 -6.83
N PRO A 8 40.91 -36.24 -6.07
CA PRO A 8 39.86 -35.40 -6.64
C PRO A 8 40.45 -34.17 -7.32
N PRO A 9 39.83 -33.66 -8.41
CA PRO A 9 40.23 -32.38 -9.01
C PRO A 9 40.12 -31.27 -7.96
N GLU A 10 41.11 -30.36 -7.93
CA GLU A 10 41.03 -29.15 -7.12
C GLU A 10 39.81 -28.33 -7.58
N THR A 11 38.81 -28.20 -6.70
CA THR A 11 37.69 -27.31 -6.98
C THR A 11 38.18 -25.87 -6.86
N PRO A 12 37.94 -25.00 -7.86
CA PRO A 12 38.31 -23.60 -7.73
C PRO A 12 37.59 -23.03 -6.52
N SER A 13 38.36 -22.49 -5.57
CA SER A 13 37.83 -21.85 -4.38
C SER A 13 36.80 -20.82 -4.81
N THR A 14 35.53 -21.02 -4.40
CA THR A 14 34.41 -20.08 -4.60
C THR A 14 34.56 -18.85 -3.69
N SER A 15 35.79 -18.42 -3.44
CA SER A 15 36.08 -17.22 -2.67
C SER A 15 35.63 -15.99 -3.49
N PRO A 16 34.82 -15.07 -2.91
CA PRO A 16 34.27 -13.90 -3.60
C PRO A 16 35.30 -12.91 -4.15
N TYR A 17 36.60 -13.19 -4.02
CA TYR A 17 37.70 -12.33 -4.43
C TYR A 17 38.77 -13.06 -5.26
N ALA A 18 38.48 -14.26 -5.77
CA ALA A 18 39.48 -15.10 -6.44
C ALA A 18 39.96 -14.57 -7.81
N THR A 19 39.18 -13.73 -8.48
CA THR A 19 39.50 -13.20 -9.82
C THR A 19 39.32 -11.68 -9.88
N ALA A 20 40.04 -11.01 -10.78
CA ALA A 20 39.97 -9.55 -10.94
C ALA A 20 38.56 -9.04 -11.32
N ASP A 21 37.76 -9.88 -12.00
CA ASP A 21 36.38 -9.57 -12.34
C ASP A 21 35.42 -9.71 -11.13
N SER A 22 35.83 -10.43 -10.09
CA SER A 22 35.01 -10.61 -8.88
C SER A 22 34.78 -9.30 -8.13
N LYS A 23 35.78 -8.41 -8.12
CA LYS A 23 35.63 -7.08 -7.51
C LYS A 23 34.63 -6.21 -8.28
N LYS A 24 34.65 -6.28 -9.62
CA LYS A 24 33.67 -5.57 -10.47
C LYS A 24 32.25 -6.09 -10.26
N LEU A 25 32.10 -7.41 -10.09
CA LEU A 25 30.81 -8.04 -9.81
C LEU A 25 30.29 -7.64 -8.41
N HIS A 26 31.16 -7.61 -7.41
CA HIS A 26 30.82 -7.14 -6.07
C HIS A 26 30.40 -5.65 -6.09
N ASP A 27 31.17 -4.79 -6.74
CA ASP A 27 30.84 -3.37 -6.90
C ASP A 27 29.53 -3.16 -7.69
N ALA A 28 29.22 -4.02 -8.66
CA ALA A 28 27.95 -3.98 -9.38
C ALA A 28 26.77 -4.44 -8.50
N ALA A 29 26.97 -5.46 -7.67
CA ALA A 29 25.96 -5.94 -6.74
C ALA A 29 25.63 -4.90 -5.67
N GLU A 30 26.64 -4.26 -5.07
CA GLU A 30 26.44 -3.17 -4.10
C GLU A 30 25.72 -1.98 -4.74
N ARG A 31 26.06 -1.60 -5.98
CA ARG A 31 25.33 -0.55 -6.71
C ARG A 31 23.87 -0.92 -6.98
N ALA A 32 23.57 -2.17 -7.29
CA ALA A 32 22.20 -2.63 -7.49
C ALA A 32 21.42 -2.63 -6.17
N LEU A 33 22.01 -3.15 -5.09
CA LEU A 33 21.42 -3.12 -3.75
C LEU A 33 21.18 -1.68 -3.29
N ASP A 34 22.13 -0.78 -3.51
CA ASP A 34 21.97 0.64 -3.22
C ASP A 34 20.82 1.27 -4.01
N HIS A 35 20.71 0.95 -5.30
CA HIS A 35 19.65 1.49 -6.16
C HIS A 35 18.24 1.05 -5.71
N TYR A 36 18.10 -0.19 -5.22
CA TYR A 36 16.80 -0.74 -4.84
C TYR A 36 16.47 -0.60 -3.36
N LEU A 37 17.47 -0.59 -2.48
CA LEU A 37 17.28 -0.70 -1.03
C LEU A 37 17.61 0.59 -0.28
N LYS A 38 18.46 1.48 -0.82
CA LYS A 38 18.65 2.78 -0.18
C LYS A 38 17.45 3.66 -0.52
N PRO A 39 16.70 4.15 0.49
CA PRO A 39 15.67 5.13 0.23
C PRO A 39 16.33 6.35 -0.44
N PRO A 40 15.74 6.90 -1.51
CA PRO A 40 16.34 7.99 -2.25
C PRO A 40 16.36 9.26 -1.38
N PHE A 41 17.45 9.44 -0.61
CA PHE A 41 17.74 10.58 0.26
C PHE A 41 16.69 10.84 1.36
N PRO A 42 17.05 11.49 2.49
CA PRO A 42 16.05 11.88 3.49
C PRO A 42 15.03 12.74 2.78
N GLN A 43 13.77 12.28 2.77
CA GLN A 43 12.58 12.93 2.21
C GLN A 43 12.74 14.45 2.15
N ALA A 44 13.39 14.94 1.09
CA ALA A 44 13.38 16.34 0.77
C ALA A 44 11.94 16.54 0.37
N LYS A 45 11.14 17.06 1.32
CA LYS A 45 9.72 17.36 1.17
C LYS A 45 9.53 17.87 -0.25
N LEU A 46 9.00 17.01 -1.13
CA LEU A 46 8.74 17.38 -2.51
C LEU A 46 7.90 18.65 -2.43
N PRO A 47 8.34 19.78 -3.02
CA PRO A 47 7.59 21.01 -2.93
C PRO A 47 6.28 20.81 -3.69
N ASP A 48 5.17 21.03 -2.99
CA ASP A 48 3.84 21.27 -3.54
C ASP A 48 3.34 20.26 -4.58
N LYS A 49 3.16 19.00 -4.17
CA LYS A 49 2.04 18.25 -4.73
C LYS A 49 0.79 18.87 -4.12
N ARG A 50 0.14 19.81 -4.84
CA ARG A 50 -1.16 20.38 -4.44
C ARG A 50 -1.99 19.22 -3.88
N PRO A 51 -2.50 19.30 -2.64
CA PRO A 51 -3.26 18.19 -2.09
C PRO A 51 -4.44 17.97 -3.04
N SER A 52 -4.43 16.82 -3.73
CA SER A 52 -5.56 16.36 -4.55
C SER A 52 -6.73 15.93 -3.68
N ASN A 53 -6.55 15.95 -2.37
CA ASN A 53 -7.52 15.49 -1.39
C ASN A 53 -8.40 16.68 -0.98
N ILE A 54 -9.71 16.50 -1.17
CA ILE A 54 -10.74 17.46 -0.74
C ILE A 54 -10.99 17.32 0.78
N PHE A 55 -10.68 16.17 1.35
CA PHE A 55 -10.85 15.85 2.77
C PHE A 55 -9.57 15.28 3.37
N ALA A 56 -9.33 15.57 4.64
CA ALA A 56 -8.18 15.08 5.40
C ALA A 56 -8.62 14.53 6.75
N VAL A 57 -7.88 13.53 7.24
CA VAL A 57 -8.04 12.98 8.59
C VAL A 57 -7.21 13.81 9.57
N ILE A 58 -7.75 14.05 10.77
CA ILE A 58 -7.03 14.75 11.84
C ILE A 58 -5.81 13.91 12.25
N PRO A 59 -4.59 14.47 12.20
CA PRO A 59 -3.41 13.76 12.68
C PRO A 59 -3.57 13.50 14.19
N ASP A 60 -3.17 12.32 14.65
CA ASP A 60 -3.24 11.85 16.04
C ASP A 60 -4.61 11.33 16.52
N LEU A 61 -5.64 11.29 15.66
CA LEU A 61 -6.88 10.60 15.96
C LEU A 61 -6.83 9.14 15.51
N ASP A 62 -7.34 8.24 16.35
CA ASP A 62 -7.37 6.83 16.08
C ASP A 62 -8.26 6.48 14.86
N ASN A 63 -7.70 5.68 13.95
CA ASN A 63 -8.37 5.30 12.71
C ASN A 63 -9.59 4.42 12.96
N GLU A 64 -9.55 3.56 13.98
CA GLU A 64 -10.69 2.70 14.34
C GLU A 64 -11.87 3.57 14.81
N THR A 65 -11.62 4.53 15.69
CA THR A 65 -12.62 5.50 16.14
C THR A 65 -13.22 6.30 14.98
N LEU A 66 -12.39 6.76 14.06
CA LEU A 66 -12.82 7.50 12.87
C LEU A 66 -13.70 6.65 11.94
N LEU A 67 -13.28 5.42 11.65
CA LEU A 67 -14.03 4.51 10.80
C LEU A 67 -15.33 4.08 11.46
N ALA A 68 -15.32 3.79 12.76
CA ALA A 68 -16.51 3.46 13.53
C ALA A 68 -17.51 4.61 13.49
N HIS A 69 -17.07 5.84 13.77
CA HIS A 69 -17.94 7.02 13.74
C HIS A 69 -18.50 7.30 12.34
N ALA A 70 -17.67 7.18 11.30
CA ALA A 70 -18.11 7.36 9.91
C ALA A 70 -19.13 6.28 9.50
N SER A 71 -18.86 5.02 9.84
CA SER A 71 -19.76 3.89 9.55
C SER A 71 -21.09 4.04 10.28
N GLU A 72 -21.07 4.37 11.57
CA GLU A 72 -22.28 4.62 12.35
C GLU A 72 -23.08 5.81 11.81
N THR A 73 -22.40 6.90 11.44
CA THR A 73 -23.05 8.06 10.82
C THR A 73 -23.72 7.67 9.50
N LEU A 74 -23.04 6.95 8.62
CA LEU A 74 -23.61 6.51 7.34
C LEU A 74 -24.79 5.55 7.55
N ALA A 75 -24.69 4.63 8.50
CA ALA A 75 -25.79 3.73 8.86
C ALA A 75 -27.00 4.51 9.39
N ALA A 76 -26.79 5.49 10.26
CA ALA A 76 -27.85 6.35 10.79
C ALA A 76 -28.54 7.14 9.67
N VAL A 77 -27.77 7.75 8.75
CA VAL A 77 -28.34 8.48 7.62
C VAL A 77 -29.11 7.56 6.67
N ASN A 78 -28.64 6.32 6.46
CA ASN A 78 -29.35 5.34 5.64
C ASN A 78 -30.73 4.97 6.24
N VAL A 79 -30.81 4.80 7.56
CA VAL A 79 -32.09 4.59 8.27
C VAL A 79 -32.98 5.82 8.13
N MET A 80 -32.47 7.03 8.41
CA MET A 80 -33.25 8.27 8.27
C MET A 80 -33.77 8.50 6.84
N ALA A 81 -32.96 8.21 5.82
CA ALA A 81 -33.38 8.34 4.43
C ALA A 81 -34.46 7.31 4.05
N SER A 82 -34.35 6.08 4.58
CA SER A 82 -35.37 5.04 4.42
C SER A 82 -36.68 5.43 5.07
N ASP A 83 -36.64 5.87 6.32
CA ASP A 83 -37.82 6.33 7.07
C ASP A 83 -38.50 7.51 6.36
N LEU A 84 -37.71 8.49 5.91
CA LEU A 84 -38.21 9.62 5.14
C LEU A 84 -38.87 9.19 3.82
N ALA A 85 -38.36 8.16 3.16
CA ALA A 85 -38.98 7.64 1.94
C ALA A 85 -40.37 7.03 2.20
N PHE A 86 -40.60 6.44 3.37
CA PHE A 86 -41.92 5.95 3.77
C PHE A 86 -42.91 7.09 4.04
N GLU A 87 -42.46 8.21 4.61
CA GLU A 87 -43.31 9.37 4.91
C GLU A 87 -43.67 10.23 3.69
N LEU A 88 -42.83 10.22 2.65
CA LEU A 88 -43.02 11.00 1.43
C LEU A 88 -43.84 10.25 0.38
N GLU A 89 -44.45 10.98 -0.55
CA GLU A 89 -45.16 10.42 -1.71
C GLU A 89 -44.65 11.03 -3.04
N GLY A 90 -44.97 10.34 -4.14
CA GLY A 90 -44.68 10.80 -5.50
C GLY A 90 -43.18 11.05 -5.74
N THR A 91 -42.87 12.14 -6.43
CA THR A 91 -41.49 12.50 -6.82
C THR A 91 -40.55 12.69 -5.63
N ARG A 92 -41.07 13.17 -4.48
CA ARG A 92 -40.25 13.39 -3.28
C ARG A 92 -39.77 12.09 -2.65
N ARG A 93 -40.61 11.03 -2.68
CA ARG A 93 -40.19 9.68 -2.28
C ARG A 93 -39.02 9.19 -3.12
N HIS A 94 -39.07 9.39 -4.43
CA HIS A 94 -38.00 8.98 -5.33
C HIS A 94 -36.68 9.72 -5.05
N VAL A 95 -36.73 10.99 -4.64
CA VAL A 95 -35.54 11.73 -4.19
C VAL A 95 -34.95 11.11 -2.92
N ALA A 96 -35.78 10.80 -1.91
CA ALA A 96 -35.31 10.16 -0.68
C ALA A 96 -34.67 8.78 -0.96
N LEU A 97 -35.28 7.97 -1.82
CA LEU A 97 -34.71 6.69 -2.24
C LEU A 97 -33.40 6.86 -3.02
N ALA A 98 -33.27 7.89 -3.84
CA ALA A 98 -32.01 8.18 -4.53
C ALA A 98 -30.89 8.56 -3.55
N ILE A 99 -31.20 9.31 -2.50
CA ILE A 99 -30.25 9.62 -1.42
C ILE A 99 -29.80 8.33 -0.72
N GLN A 100 -30.75 7.47 -0.35
CA GLN A 100 -30.46 6.18 0.26
C GLN A 100 -29.55 5.30 -0.62
N GLN A 101 -29.81 5.29 -1.94
CA GLN A 101 -28.99 4.56 -2.91
C GLN A 101 -27.57 5.13 -2.99
N MET A 102 -27.40 6.45 -3.01
CA MET A 102 -26.08 7.09 -3.02
C MET A 102 -25.27 6.76 -1.75
N ILE A 103 -25.92 6.73 -0.59
CA ILE A 103 -25.28 6.33 0.68
C ILE A 103 -24.81 4.87 0.60
N SER A 104 -25.67 3.98 0.11
CA SER A 104 -25.35 2.56 -0.03
C SER A 104 -24.18 2.32 -0.99
N LEU A 105 -24.08 3.09 -2.08
CA LEU A 105 -22.95 3.03 -3.01
C LEU A 105 -21.64 3.51 -2.38
N GLY A 106 -21.69 4.43 -1.41
CA GLY A 106 -20.51 4.90 -0.67
C GLY A 106 -20.00 3.92 0.38
N LEU A 107 -20.74 2.85 0.68
CA LEU A 107 -20.36 1.77 1.61
C LEU A 107 -19.78 0.52 0.90
N LEU A 108 -19.87 0.44 -0.43
CA LEU A 108 -19.30 -0.65 -1.25
C LEU A 108 -17.79 -0.45 -1.50
#